data_AF-A0A814YSL2-F1
#
_entry.id   AF-A0A814YSL2-F1
#
_cell.length_a   1.000
_cell.length_b   1.000
_cell.length_c   1.000
_cell.angle_alpha   90.00
_cell.angle_beta   90.00
_cell.angle_gamma   90.00
#
_symmetry.space_group_name_H-M   'P 1'
#
loop_
_entity.id
_entity.type
_entity.pdbx_description
1 polymer ?
#
loop_
_entity_poly.entity_id
_entity_poly.type
_entity_poly.pdbx_seq_one_letter_code
_entity_poly.pdbx_strand_id
1 'polypeptide(L)'
;MNCRTVHLLDLRDEILLILLKKLGSVDALYSLLNVNKRLDQMARSIDNTNSLNFFNILSNDQFLSMNNVQLDGFCNEILPQIHHNIAALTLDIFSMERILLACKYPNLTVIVLTNFLPDILLQRLRDRSSIALLFYQQIRHLTVKSEKEMFTSQSFTAVCLYILIFCQNLSYLNMNQWLITTHSYFSIRNRSIDISSSNLHTLLINVVTFDDCLWLLDGRLGQLRSFTVRVLKIRRSEMNNDSQVRRILMKN
;
A
#
# COMPACT_ATOMS: atom_id res chain seq x y z
N MET A 1 -27.71 -31.93 26.15
CA MET A 1 -26.47 -31.94 25.37
C MET A 1 -25.37 -31.34 26.24
N ASN A 2 -24.38 -32.12 26.66
CA ASN A 2 -23.28 -31.62 27.48
C ASN A 2 -22.25 -30.92 26.57
N CYS A 3 -22.19 -29.60 26.65
CA CYS A 3 -21.16 -28.83 25.96
C CYS A 3 -19.83 -29.05 26.70
N ARG A 4 -18.91 -29.81 26.12
CA ARG A 4 -17.55 -29.94 26.65
C ARG A 4 -16.78 -28.66 26.32
N THR A 5 -16.24 -28.00 27.34
CA THR A 5 -15.29 -26.89 27.17
C THR A 5 -13.96 -27.46 26.69
N VAL A 6 -13.49 -27.01 25.54
CA VAL A 6 -12.15 -27.35 25.01
C VAL A 6 -11.23 -26.18 25.31
N HIS A 7 -10.11 -26.43 26.01
CA HIS A 7 -9.11 -25.38 26.22
C HIS A 7 -8.33 -25.14 24.93
N LEU A 8 -8.08 -23.87 24.63
CA LEU A 8 -7.35 -23.46 23.42
C LEU A 8 -5.97 -24.15 23.33
N LEU A 9 -5.29 -24.30 24.47
CA LEU A 9 -3.95 -24.91 24.53
C LEU A 9 -3.94 -26.42 24.26
N ASP A 10 -5.09 -27.09 24.36
CA ASP A 10 -5.22 -28.52 24.04
C ASP A 10 -5.34 -28.76 22.54
N LEU A 11 -5.57 -27.70 21.75
CA LEU A 11 -5.62 -27.80 20.29
C LEU A 11 -4.23 -28.08 19.72
N ARG A 12 -4.19 -28.76 18.57
CA ARG A 12 -2.97 -29.00 17.80
C ARG A 12 -2.49 -27.71 17.12
N ASP A 13 -1.19 -27.64 16.83
CA ASP A 13 -0.53 -26.46 16.25
C ASP A 13 -1.21 -25.99 14.96
N GLU A 14 -1.64 -26.92 14.11
CA GLU A 14 -2.26 -26.60 12.82
C GLU A 14 -3.60 -25.87 13.00
N ILE A 15 -4.37 -26.28 14.01
CA ILE A 15 -5.65 -25.64 14.33
C ILE A 15 -5.41 -24.25 14.92
N LEU A 16 -4.41 -24.13 15.81
CA LEU A 16 -4.02 -22.83 16.36
C LEU A 16 -3.59 -21.87 15.24
N LEU A 17 -2.71 -22.31 14.33
CA LEU A 17 -2.28 -21.49 13.20
C LEU A 17 -3.45 -21.06 12.30
N ILE A 18 -4.44 -21.93 12.06
CA ILE A 18 -5.66 -21.55 11.32
C ILE A 18 -6.43 -20.46 12.07
N LEU A 19 -6.57 -20.56 13.39
CA LEU A 19 -7.24 -19.54 14.20
C LEU A 19 -6.48 -18.21 14.18
N LEU A 20 -5.15 -18.24 14.32
CA LEU A 20 -4.31 -17.05 14.25
C LEU A 20 -4.42 -16.34 12.89
N LYS A 21 -4.40 -17.11 11.81
CA LYS A 21 -4.58 -16.57 10.45
C LYS A 21 -5.94 -15.91 10.25
N LYS A 22 -6.98 -16.41 10.93
CA LYS A 22 -8.33 -15.80 10.89
C LYS A 22 -8.46 -14.53 11.73
N LEU A 23 -7.71 -14.42 12.82
CA LEU A 23 -7.66 -13.19 13.64
C LEU A 23 -6.94 -12.05 12.91
N GLY A 24 -5.97 -12.39 12.07
CA GLY A 24 -5.08 -11.41 11.44
C GLY A 24 -3.83 -11.18 12.27
N SER A 25 -2.71 -10.90 11.60
CA SER A 25 -1.38 -10.92 12.24
C SER A 25 -1.25 -9.91 13.38
N VAL A 26 -1.76 -8.69 13.20
CA VAL A 26 -1.63 -7.62 14.20
C VAL A 26 -2.46 -7.92 15.44
N ASP A 27 -3.71 -8.33 15.29
CA ASP A 27 -4.58 -8.71 16.40
C ASP A 27 -4.07 -9.95 17.14
N ALA A 28 -3.58 -10.96 16.40
CA ALA A 28 -2.96 -12.15 16.97
C ALA A 28 -1.71 -11.80 17.79
N LEU A 29 -0.82 -10.97 17.25
CA LEU A 29 0.37 -10.51 17.95
C LEU A 29 0.00 -9.73 19.21
N TYR A 30 -0.92 -8.77 19.12
CA TYR A 30 -1.30 -7.94 20.25
C TYR A 30 -2.00 -8.74 21.36
N SER A 31 -2.87 -9.68 20.99
CA SER A 31 -3.69 -10.43 21.96
C SER A 31 -2.96 -11.58 22.64
N LEU A 32 -1.91 -12.13 21.99
CA LEU A 32 -1.28 -13.37 22.44
C LEU A 32 0.13 -13.18 22.97
N LEU A 33 0.76 -12.04 22.72
CA LEU A 33 2.11 -11.79 23.21
C LEU A 33 2.17 -11.92 24.73
N ASN A 34 3.13 -12.69 25.21
CA ASN A 34 3.40 -12.97 26.62
C ASN A 34 2.26 -13.71 27.35
N VAL A 35 1.25 -14.21 26.63
CA VAL A 35 0.16 -15.00 27.25
C VAL A 35 0.62 -16.44 27.46
N ASN A 36 1.28 -17.03 26.45
CA ASN A 36 1.78 -18.40 26.51
C ASN A 36 2.94 -18.58 25.54
N LYS A 37 4.02 -19.21 25.99
CA LYS A 37 5.24 -19.42 25.19
C LYS A 37 4.99 -20.09 23.82
N ARG A 38 4.08 -21.07 23.75
CA ARG A 38 3.73 -21.75 22.49
C ARG A 38 3.00 -20.81 21.54
N LEU A 39 2.04 -20.05 22.05
CA LEU A 39 1.30 -19.06 21.26
C LEU A 39 2.20 -17.90 20.82
N ASP A 40 3.13 -17.46 21.68
CA ASP A 40 4.13 -16.45 21.35
C ASP A 40 5.01 -16.85 20.18
N GLN A 41 5.52 -18.08 20.21
CA GLN A 41 6.33 -18.63 19.12
C GLN A 41 5.54 -18.70 17.82
N MET A 42 4.27 -19.10 17.87
CA MET A 42 3.40 -19.12 16.69
C MET A 42 3.11 -17.72 16.16
N ALA A 43 2.75 -16.78 17.03
CA ALA A 43 2.42 -15.41 16.63
C ALA A 43 3.63 -14.71 15.99
N ARG A 44 4.85 -14.97 16.49
CA ARG A 44 6.10 -14.41 15.96
C ARG A 44 6.68 -15.16 14.76
N SER A 45 6.08 -16.27 14.35
CA SER A 45 6.54 -17.02 13.18
C SER A 45 6.62 -16.12 11.94
N ILE A 46 7.56 -16.41 11.04
CA ILE A 46 7.77 -15.63 9.82
C ILE A 46 6.48 -15.57 9.00
N ASP A 47 5.74 -16.69 8.91
CA ASP A 47 4.47 -16.76 8.19
C ASP A 47 3.44 -15.72 8.66
N ASN A 48 3.46 -15.39 9.96
CA ASN A 48 2.54 -14.42 10.54
C ASN A 48 3.11 -12.99 10.56
N THR A 49 4.42 -12.83 10.59
CA THR A 49 5.08 -11.52 10.75
C THR A 49 5.59 -10.91 9.45
N ASN A 50 5.69 -11.69 8.37
CA ASN A 50 6.19 -11.22 7.08
C ASN A 50 5.34 -10.10 6.46
N SER A 51 4.02 -10.15 6.68
CA SER A 51 3.08 -9.13 6.22
C SER A 51 2.20 -8.69 7.38
N LEU A 52 2.32 -7.43 7.79
CA LEU A 52 1.44 -6.84 8.81
C LEU A 52 0.42 -5.91 8.19
N ASN A 53 -0.82 -6.05 8.62
CA ASN A 53 -1.91 -5.18 8.22
C ASN A 53 -2.46 -4.46 9.46
N PHE A 54 -2.26 -3.14 9.52
CA PHE A 54 -2.69 -2.29 10.62
C PHE A 54 -4.12 -1.77 10.46
N PHE A 55 -4.88 -2.36 9.53
CA PHE A 55 -6.31 -2.10 9.36
C PHE A 55 -7.14 -3.30 9.73
N ASN A 56 -8.18 -3.04 10.52
CA ASN A 56 -9.26 -3.99 10.70
C ASN A 56 -10.38 -3.68 9.72
N ILE A 57 -10.66 -4.66 8.86
CA ILE A 57 -11.82 -4.67 7.99
C ILE A 57 -12.99 -5.09 8.88
N LEU A 58 -13.88 -4.15 9.22
CA LEU A 58 -15.16 -4.52 9.79
C LEU A 58 -16.07 -5.11 8.71
N SER A 59 -17.06 -5.89 9.13
CA SER A 59 -18.08 -6.54 8.29
C SER A 59 -18.92 -5.60 7.41
N ASN A 60 -18.77 -4.27 7.55
CA ASN A 60 -19.54 -3.25 6.83
C ASN A 60 -18.65 -2.39 5.91
N ASP A 61 -17.51 -2.91 5.44
CA ASP A 61 -16.51 -2.18 4.63
C ASP A 61 -16.00 -0.89 5.30
N GLN A 62 -16.18 -0.77 6.62
CA GLN A 62 -15.60 0.31 7.40
C GLN A 62 -14.24 -0.13 7.92
N PHE A 63 -13.22 0.63 7.56
CA PHE A 63 -11.88 0.43 8.08
C PHE A 63 -11.78 1.13 9.43
N LEU A 64 -11.52 0.36 10.49
CA LEU A 64 -11.11 0.91 11.76
C LEU A 64 -9.59 0.91 11.83
N SER A 65 -9.02 2.10 11.99
CA SER A 65 -7.64 2.22 12.44
C SER A 65 -7.54 1.69 13.87
N MET A 66 -6.43 1.01 14.17
CA MET A 66 -6.03 0.73 15.53
C MET A 66 -6.04 2.02 16.36
N ASN A 67 -6.53 1.95 17.60
CA ASN A 67 -6.53 3.13 18.46
C ASN A 67 -5.09 3.52 18.83
N ASN A 68 -4.87 4.79 19.21
CA ASN A 68 -3.51 5.30 19.43
C ASN A 68 -2.76 4.57 20.55
N VAL A 69 -3.45 4.15 21.62
CA VAL A 69 -2.84 3.46 22.76
C VAL A 69 -2.35 2.07 22.36
N GLN A 70 -3.17 1.32 21.62
CA GLN A 70 -2.80 0.02 21.08
C GLN A 70 -1.64 0.15 20.10
N LEU A 71 -1.69 1.16 19.23
CA LEU A 71 -0.63 1.42 18.26
C LEU A 71 0.69 1.79 18.95
N ASP A 72 0.67 2.61 20.00
CA ASP A 72 1.87 2.93 20.78
C ASP A 72 2.45 1.69 21.46
N GLY A 73 1.60 0.86 22.10
CA GLY A 73 2.04 -0.41 22.67
C GLY A 73 2.66 -1.33 21.62
N PHE A 74 2.02 -1.43 20.45
CA PHE A 74 2.53 -2.25 19.35
C PHE A 74 3.88 -1.73 18.82
N CYS A 75 4.01 -0.41 18.63
CA CYS A 75 5.25 0.21 18.17
C CYS A 75 6.40 0.09 19.16
N ASN A 76 6.12 0.22 20.46
CA ASN A 76 7.14 0.24 21.49
C ASN A 76 7.55 -1.16 21.95
N GLU A 77 6.60 -2.11 21.96
CA GLU A 77 6.84 -3.43 22.54
C GLU A 77 6.96 -4.52 21.48
N ILE A 78 6.11 -4.52 20.46
CA ILE A 78 5.98 -5.65 19.53
C ILE A 78 6.92 -5.50 18.33
N LEU A 79 6.85 -4.37 17.61
CA LEU A 79 7.64 -4.15 16.40
C LEU A 79 9.14 -4.36 16.60
N PRO A 80 9.79 -3.88 17.67
CA PRO A 80 11.21 -4.12 17.89
C PRO A 80 11.59 -5.60 17.95
N GLN A 81 10.66 -6.48 18.32
CA GLN A 81 10.91 -7.92 18.43
C GLN A 81 10.74 -8.67 17.10
N ILE A 82 10.00 -8.12 16.13
CA ILE A 82 9.63 -8.82 14.89
C ILE A 82 10.06 -8.09 13.60
N HIS A 83 10.61 -6.88 13.71
CA HIS A 83 10.91 -6.00 12.57
C HIS A 83 11.78 -6.63 11.46
N HIS A 84 12.67 -7.54 11.83
CA HIS A 84 13.54 -8.24 10.90
C HIS A 84 12.78 -9.20 9.97
N ASN A 85 11.58 -9.65 10.35
CA ASN A 85 10.78 -10.56 9.53
C ASN A 85 9.85 -9.82 8.56
N ILE A 86 9.59 -8.52 8.79
CA ILE A 86 8.57 -7.77 8.06
C ILE A 86 9.09 -7.39 6.67
N ALA A 87 8.48 -7.96 5.62
CA ALA A 87 8.73 -7.56 4.23
C ALA A 87 7.60 -6.71 3.63
N ALA A 88 6.40 -6.77 4.22
CA ALA A 88 5.23 -6.05 3.74
C ALA A 88 4.45 -5.37 4.88
N LEU A 89 4.04 -4.11 4.65
CA LEU A 89 3.22 -3.34 5.57
C LEU A 89 1.99 -2.76 4.86
N THR A 90 0.82 -2.91 5.46
CA THR A 90 -0.39 -2.17 5.08
C THR A 90 -0.70 -1.15 6.17
N LEU A 91 -0.61 0.14 5.83
CA LEU A 91 -0.57 1.28 6.76
C LEU A 91 -1.57 2.37 6.39
N ASP A 92 -2.07 3.04 7.42
CA ASP A 92 -2.83 4.28 7.27
C ASP A 92 -1.88 5.44 7.15
N ILE A 93 -2.22 6.44 6.34
CA ILE A 93 -1.35 7.62 6.17
C ILE A 93 -1.06 8.32 7.51
N PHE A 94 -2.00 8.27 8.47
CA PHE A 94 -1.86 8.84 9.80
C PHE A 94 -1.02 7.97 10.75
N SER A 95 -0.97 6.65 10.56
CA SER A 95 -0.14 5.74 11.37
C SER A 95 1.23 5.45 10.75
N MET A 96 1.40 5.74 9.46
CA MET A 96 2.61 5.45 8.67
C MET A 96 3.88 5.94 9.36
N GLU A 97 3.92 7.21 9.80
CA GLU A 97 5.11 7.77 10.42
C GLU A 97 5.48 7.05 11.71
N ARG A 98 4.51 6.84 12.61
CA ARG A 98 4.74 6.17 13.89
C ARG A 98 5.28 4.75 13.69
N ILE A 99 4.70 4.00 12.75
CA ILE A 99 5.11 2.61 12.48
C ILE A 99 6.48 2.59 11.81
N LEU A 100 6.71 3.38 10.77
CA LEU A 100 7.96 3.39 10.03
C LEU A 100 9.15 3.95 10.84
N LEU A 101 8.89 4.79 11.86
CA LEU A 101 9.92 5.31 12.75
C LEU A 101 10.15 4.44 14.00
N ALA A 102 9.27 3.48 14.31
CA ALA A 102 9.39 2.65 15.51
C ALA A 102 10.68 1.79 15.52
N CYS A 103 11.13 1.34 14.35
CA CYS A 103 12.33 0.51 14.21
C CYS A 103 12.88 0.55 12.78
N LYS A 104 14.03 -0.10 12.55
CA LYS A 104 14.59 -0.26 11.21
C LYS A 104 14.03 -1.52 10.57
N TYR A 105 13.54 -1.45 9.34
CA TYR A 105 12.98 -2.59 8.63
C TYR A 105 13.91 -3.06 7.51
N PRO A 106 14.87 -3.96 7.77
CA PRO A 106 15.88 -4.33 6.77
C PRO A 106 15.29 -5.05 5.54
N ASN A 107 14.14 -5.73 5.70
CA ASN A 107 13.52 -6.55 4.67
C ASN A 107 12.27 -5.92 4.04
N LEU A 108 11.86 -4.72 4.49
CA LEU A 108 10.64 -4.08 4.02
C LEU A 108 10.80 -3.62 2.57
N THR A 109 10.03 -4.24 1.69
CA THR A 109 10.05 -3.96 0.25
C THR A 109 8.67 -3.60 -0.30
N VAL A 110 7.61 -3.88 0.46
CA VAL A 110 6.22 -3.67 0.05
C VAL A 110 5.51 -2.76 1.05
N ILE A 111 4.94 -1.65 0.55
CA ILE A 111 4.05 -0.78 1.31
C ILE A 111 2.71 -0.67 0.59
N VAL A 112 1.63 -0.84 1.36
CA VAL A 112 0.26 -0.53 0.95
C VAL A 112 -0.24 0.60 1.84
N LEU A 113 -0.38 1.80 1.29
CA LEU A 113 -0.99 2.93 1.98
C LEU A 113 -2.49 2.93 1.72
N THR A 114 -3.31 3.09 2.76
CA THR A 114 -4.74 3.38 2.62
C THR A 114 -5.09 4.71 3.28
N ASN A 115 -6.35 5.16 3.10
CA ASN A 115 -6.81 6.50 3.44
C ASN A 115 -5.85 7.58 2.94
N PHE A 116 -5.34 7.37 1.73
CA PHE A 116 -4.29 8.17 1.16
C PHE A 116 -4.70 9.63 1.02
N LEU A 117 -3.81 10.54 1.48
CA LEU A 117 -3.93 11.98 1.34
C LEU A 117 -2.71 12.52 0.58
N PRO A 118 -2.86 13.03 -0.66
CA PRO A 118 -1.79 13.53 -1.52
C PRO A 118 -0.83 14.49 -0.82
N ASP A 119 -1.38 15.49 -0.16
CA ASP A 119 -0.58 16.58 0.41
C ASP A 119 0.25 16.09 1.59
N ILE A 120 -0.31 15.19 2.42
CA ILE A 120 0.41 14.57 3.53
C ILE A 120 1.55 13.70 2.99
N LEU A 121 1.29 12.80 2.04
CA LEU A 121 2.37 11.96 1.51
C LEU A 121 3.44 12.79 0.82
N LEU A 122 3.06 13.78 0.01
CA LEU A 122 4.01 14.68 -0.64
C LEU A 122 4.88 15.41 0.39
N GLN A 123 4.29 15.91 1.47
CA GLN A 123 5.04 16.51 2.56
C GLN A 123 6.05 15.51 3.15
N ARG A 124 5.61 14.29 3.48
CA ARG A 124 6.50 13.27 4.08
C ARG A 124 7.62 12.80 3.17
N LEU A 125 7.38 12.73 1.86
CA LEU A 125 8.40 12.34 0.89
C LEU A 125 9.36 13.49 0.58
N ARG A 126 8.93 14.75 0.69
CA ARG A 126 9.78 15.95 0.51
C ARG A 126 10.69 16.21 1.70
N ASP A 127 10.17 15.97 2.89
CA ASP A 127 10.97 16.05 4.11
C ASP A 127 12.04 14.96 4.01
N ARG A 128 13.34 15.32 4.07
CA ARG A 128 14.49 14.40 4.03
C ARG A 128 14.59 13.50 5.27
N SER A 129 13.44 13.03 5.72
CA SER A 129 13.21 12.17 6.87
C SER A 129 13.72 10.75 6.60
N SER A 130 13.86 9.97 7.66
CA SER A 130 14.16 8.54 7.56
C SER A 130 13.12 7.78 6.75
N ILE A 131 11.87 8.25 6.71
CA ILE A 131 10.79 7.68 5.89
C ILE A 131 11.11 7.89 4.41
N ALA A 132 11.48 9.11 4.02
CA ALA A 132 11.86 9.41 2.65
C ALA A 132 13.04 8.52 2.21
N LEU A 133 14.06 8.34 3.06
CA LEU A 133 15.17 7.42 2.76
C LEU A 133 14.71 5.97 2.60
N LEU A 134 13.78 5.49 3.43
CA LEU A 134 13.21 4.14 3.31
C LEU A 134 12.48 3.95 1.97
N PHE A 135 11.64 4.90 1.57
CA PHE A 135 10.95 4.88 0.27
C PHE A 135 11.94 4.90 -0.90
N TYR A 136 12.97 5.73 -0.82
CA TYR A 136 13.99 5.86 -1.87
C TYR A 136 14.80 4.56 -2.02
N GLN A 137 15.24 3.96 -0.91
CA GLN A 137 16.24 2.88 -0.92
C GLN A 137 15.65 1.47 -0.93
N GLN A 138 14.51 1.23 -0.29
CA GLN A 138 14.07 -0.14 0.02
C GLN A 138 12.78 -0.54 -0.68
N ILE A 139 11.87 0.42 -0.89
CA ILE A 139 10.53 0.10 -1.40
C ILE A 139 10.58 -0.24 -2.87
N ARG A 140 10.12 -1.44 -3.18
CA ARG A 140 9.99 -1.98 -4.54
C ARG A 140 8.55 -1.97 -5.00
N HIS A 141 7.61 -2.26 -4.10
CA HIS A 141 6.19 -2.29 -4.42
C HIS A 141 5.44 -1.28 -3.56
N LEU A 142 4.78 -0.33 -4.22
CA LEU A 142 3.93 0.65 -3.56
C LEU A 142 2.51 0.53 -4.10
N THR A 143 1.56 0.29 -3.20
CA THR A 143 0.13 0.42 -3.50
C THR A 143 -0.44 1.55 -2.68
N VAL A 144 -1.26 2.40 -3.29
CA VAL A 144 -1.86 3.55 -2.64
C VAL A 144 -3.37 3.52 -2.90
N LYS A 145 -4.14 3.45 -1.83
CA LYS A 145 -5.59 3.29 -1.81
C LYS A 145 -6.24 4.50 -1.16
N SER A 146 -7.31 5.00 -1.75
CA SER A 146 -8.13 6.07 -1.18
C SER A 146 -9.59 5.68 -1.34
N GLU A 147 -10.39 5.80 -0.29
CA GLU A 147 -11.76 5.31 -0.29
C GLU A 147 -12.81 6.40 -0.47
N LYS A 148 -12.49 7.62 -0.04
CA LYS A 148 -13.53 8.64 0.20
C LYS A 148 -13.19 10.01 -0.38
N GLU A 149 -11.95 10.24 -0.78
CA GLU A 149 -11.55 11.57 -1.19
C GLU A 149 -11.52 11.74 -2.70
N MET A 150 -12.15 12.85 -3.11
CA MET A 150 -12.08 13.36 -4.45
C MET A 150 -10.79 14.17 -4.58
N PHE A 151 -9.86 13.72 -5.41
CA PHE A 151 -8.66 14.50 -5.67
C PHE A 151 -8.81 15.39 -6.89
N THR A 152 -8.14 16.55 -6.85
CA THR A 152 -7.85 17.27 -8.08
C THR A 152 -6.85 16.46 -8.90
N SER A 153 -6.98 16.50 -10.22
CA SER A 153 -6.02 15.83 -11.10
C SER A 153 -4.59 16.39 -10.92
N GLN A 154 -4.45 17.65 -10.49
CA GLN A 154 -3.15 18.26 -10.23
C GLN A 154 -2.43 17.63 -9.03
N SER A 155 -3.11 17.46 -7.88
CA SER A 155 -2.53 16.82 -6.70
C SER A 155 -2.16 15.36 -7.00
N PHE A 156 -3.03 14.65 -7.73
CA PHE A 156 -2.76 13.29 -8.24
C PHE A 156 -1.46 13.24 -9.04
N THR A 157 -1.36 14.11 -10.05
CA THR A 157 -0.19 14.21 -10.94
C THR A 157 1.08 14.47 -10.15
N ALA A 158 1.03 15.42 -9.22
CA ALA A 158 2.18 15.80 -8.41
C ALA A 158 2.68 14.63 -7.57
N VAL A 159 1.80 13.90 -6.89
CA VAL A 159 2.14 12.69 -6.13
C VAL A 159 2.77 11.65 -7.04
N CYS A 160 2.10 11.31 -8.14
CA CYS A 160 2.55 10.24 -9.03
C CYS A 160 3.96 10.53 -9.56
N LEU A 161 4.18 11.74 -10.06
CA LEU A 161 5.49 12.18 -10.52
C LEU A 161 6.52 12.14 -9.41
N TYR A 162 6.17 12.63 -8.22
CA TYR A 162 7.09 12.62 -7.10
C TYR A 162 7.51 11.20 -6.73
N ILE A 163 6.56 10.27 -6.61
CA ILE A 163 6.84 8.85 -6.34
C ILE A 163 7.76 8.26 -7.41
N LEU A 164 7.47 8.51 -8.69
CA LEU A 164 8.23 7.97 -9.81
C LEU A 164 9.67 8.48 -9.88
N ILE A 165 9.89 9.75 -9.55
CA ILE A 165 11.22 10.36 -9.53
C ILE A 165 11.98 9.93 -8.28
N PHE A 166 11.29 9.88 -7.14
CA PHE A 166 11.90 9.72 -5.83
C PHE A 166 12.21 8.26 -5.49
N CYS A 167 11.31 7.32 -5.81
CA CYS A 167 11.47 5.91 -5.43
C CYS A 167 12.28 5.15 -6.48
N GLN A 168 13.61 5.20 -6.37
CA GLN A 168 14.52 4.63 -7.38
C GLN A 168 14.36 3.12 -7.58
N ASN A 169 14.06 2.38 -6.52
CA ASN A 169 13.92 0.92 -6.57
C ASN A 169 12.49 0.44 -6.85
N LEU A 170 11.57 1.37 -7.12
CA LEU A 170 10.16 1.06 -7.33
C LEU A 170 9.97 0.30 -8.64
N SER A 171 9.59 -0.98 -8.54
CA SER A 171 9.29 -1.86 -9.69
C SER A 171 7.79 -1.99 -9.94
N TYR A 172 6.96 -1.77 -8.92
CA TYR A 172 5.51 -1.88 -9.00
C TYR A 172 4.84 -0.69 -8.31
N LEU A 173 3.98 0.00 -9.04
CA LEU A 173 3.15 1.08 -8.52
C LEU A 173 1.68 0.84 -8.85
N ASN A 174 0.83 0.82 -7.81
CA ASN A 174 -0.61 0.70 -7.96
C ASN A 174 -1.36 1.86 -7.27
N MET A 175 -2.11 2.62 -8.06
CA MET A 175 -2.94 3.76 -7.63
C MET A 175 -4.37 3.62 -8.18
N ASN A 176 -4.85 2.38 -8.39
CA ASN A 176 -6.10 2.05 -9.09
C ASN A 176 -7.41 2.21 -8.28
N GLN A 177 -7.37 2.83 -7.10
CA GLN A 177 -8.56 2.94 -6.23
C GLN A 177 -9.09 4.37 -6.08
N TRP A 178 -8.70 5.34 -6.90
CA TRP A 178 -9.10 6.73 -6.68
C TRP A 178 -10.25 7.16 -7.60
N LEU A 179 -11.13 8.02 -7.08
CA LEU A 179 -12.20 8.70 -7.81
C LEU A 179 -11.71 10.12 -8.15
N ILE A 180 -11.44 10.38 -9.43
CA ILE A 180 -11.08 11.72 -9.91
C ILE A 180 -12.38 12.39 -10.39
N THR A 181 -12.74 13.52 -9.80
CA THR A 181 -14.10 14.08 -9.97
C THR A 181 -14.15 15.36 -10.79
N THR A 182 -13.00 15.98 -11.01
CA THR A 182 -12.90 17.23 -11.76
C THR A 182 -12.39 17.01 -13.16
N HIS A 183 -12.92 17.80 -14.11
CA HIS A 183 -12.55 17.78 -15.53
C HIS A 183 -11.19 18.45 -15.80
N SER A 184 -10.36 18.62 -14.78
CA SER A 184 -9.03 19.17 -14.95
C SER A 184 -8.19 18.10 -15.65
N TYR A 185 -7.85 18.34 -16.90
CA TYR A 185 -6.95 17.49 -17.69
C TYR A 185 -5.64 17.28 -16.93
N PHE A 186 -5.12 16.06 -16.97
CA PHE A 186 -3.79 15.74 -16.46
C PHE A 186 -2.75 16.45 -17.34
N SER A 187 -2.43 17.69 -16.99
CA SER A 187 -1.50 18.51 -17.75
C SER A 187 -0.10 18.39 -17.12
N ILE A 188 0.61 17.28 -17.38
CA ILE A 188 2.08 17.26 -17.26
C ILE A 188 2.66 18.07 -18.43
N ARG A 189 2.47 19.39 -18.41
CA ARG A 189 3.14 20.27 -19.40
C ARG A 189 4.62 20.49 -19.08
N ASN A 190 5.10 20.03 -17.92
CA ASN A 190 6.52 20.08 -17.60
C ASN A 190 7.27 18.96 -18.33
N ARG A 191 7.71 19.26 -19.55
CA ARG A 191 8.58 18.41 -20.39
C ARG A 191 9.97 18.16 -19.80
N SER A 192 10.31 18.82 -18.69
CA SER A 192 11.66 18.79 -18.09
C SER A 192 11.92 17.66 -17.11
N ILE A 193 10.90 16.86 -16.74
CA ILE A 193 11.09 15.76 -15.79
C ILE A 193 11.47 14.50 -16.58
N ASP A 194 12.75 14.17 -16.53
CA ASP A 194 13.26 12.90 -17.00
C ASP A 194 13.01 11.80 -15.95
N ILE A 195 12.25 10.77 -16.34
CA ILE A 195 11.93 9.59 -15.52
C ILE A 195 12.66 8.35 -16.08
N SER A 196 13.57 8.54 -17.04
CA SER A 196 14.29 7.45 -17.73
C SER A 196 15.04 6.51 -16.80
N SER A 197 15.43 6.98 -15.62
CA SER A 197 16.13 6.20 -14.58
C SER A 197 15.21 5.33 -13.72
N SER A 198 13.89 5.38 -13.92
CA SER A 198 12.94 4.61 -13.12
C SER A 198 13.05 3.11 -13.39
N ASN A 199 13.13 2.32 -12.31
CA ASN A 199 13.07 0.85 -12.36
C ASN A 199 11.64 0.31 -12.44
N LEU A 200 10.66 1.14 -12.81
CA LEU A 200 9.25 0.78 -12.80
C LEU A 200 8.93 -0.19 -13.95
N HIS A 201 8.52 -1.40 -13.58
CA HIS A 201 8.13 -2.45 -14.51
C HIS A 201 6.61 -2.54 -14.69
N THR A 202 5.86 -2.22 -13.63
CA THR A 202 4.40 -2.35 -13.62
C THR A 202 3.76 -1.09 -13.04
N LEU A 203 2.83 -0.51 -13.80
CA LEU A 203 2.06 0.66 -13.40
C LEU A 203 0.57 0.38 -13.55
N LEU A 204 -0.17 0.50 -12.45
CA LEU A 204 -1.63 0.39 -12.39
C LEU A 204 -2.20 1.74 -11.93
N ILE A 205 -3.02 2.38 -12.76
CA ILE A 205 -3.61 3.69 -12.43
C ILE A 205 -5.07 3.81 -12.88
N ASN A 206 -5.81 4.68 -12.21
CA ASN A 206 -7.07 5.20 -12.71
C ASN A 206 -6.83 6.57 -13.35
N VAL A 207 -7.51 6.82 -14.47
CA VAL A 207 -7.50 8.13 -15.14
C VAL A 207 -8.91 8.56 -15.49
N VAL A 208 -9.11 9.87 -15.69
CA VAL A 208 -10.41 10.38 -16.15
C VAL A 208 -10.58 10.07 -17.64
N THR A 209 -9.58 10.41 -18.45
CA THR A 209 -9.61 10.28 -19.91
C THR A 209 -8.42 9.46 -20.43
N PHE A 210 -8.52 8.95 -21.66
CA PHE A 210 -7.42 8.20 -22.29
C PHE A 210 -6.19 9.08 -22.55
N ASP A 211 -6.39 10.36 -22.89
CA ASP A 211 -5.30 11.31 -23.14
C ASP A 211 -4.38 11.48 -21.93
N ASP A 212 -4.94 11.45 -20.71
CA ASP A 212 -4.17 11.51 -19.46
C ASP A 212 -3.13 10.38 -19.37
N CYS A 213 -3.41 9.22 -19.97
CA CYS A 213 -2.47 8.09 -20.01
C CYS A 213 -1.35 8.26 -21.03
N LEU A 214 -1.66 8.81 -22.20
CA LEU A 214 -0.67 8.98 -23.27
C LEU A 214 0.51 9.83 -22.78
N TRP A 215 0.25 10.82 -21.92
CA TRP A 215 1.30 11.64 -21.30
C TRP A 215 2.26 10.89 -20.39
N LEU A 216 1.79 9.84 -19.71
CA LEU A 216 2.64 8.97 -18.89
C LEU A 216 3.49 8.04 -19.75
N LEU A 217 3.06 7.76 -20.97
CA LEU A 217 3.70 6.85 -21.92
C LEU A 217 4.61 7.53 -22.94
N ASP A 218 4.89 8.83 -22.79
CA ASP A 218 5.70 9.63 -23.73
C ASP A 218 7.21 9.30 -23.67
N GLY A 219 7.56 8.00 -23.70
CA GLY A 219 8.94 7.49 -23.72
C GLY A 219 9.70 7.55 -22.39
N ARG A 220 9.14 8.16 -21.33
CA ARG A 220 9.84 8.41 -20.06
C ARG A 220 9.95 7.20 -19.13
N LEU A 221 9.17 6.14 -19.37
CA LEU A 221 9.18 4.92 -18.55
C LEU A 221 9.77 3.75 -19.35
N GLY A 222 11.06 3.84 -19.68
CA GLY A 222 11.73 2.90 -20.59
C GLY A 222 11.76 1.43 -20.12
N GLN A 223 11.59 1.18 -18.82
CA GLN A 223 11.55 -0.19 -18.26
C GLN A 223 10.13 -0.75 -18.09
N LEU A 224 9.08 0.01 -18.43
CA LEU A 224 7.69 -0.38 -18.20
C LEU A 224 7.32 -1.57 -19.09
N ARG A 225 6.97 -2.71 -18.46
CA ARG A 225 6.53 -3.93 -19.15
C ARG A 225 5.02 -4.10 -19.13
N SER A 226 4.36 -3.57 -18.11
CA SER A 226 2.92 -3.69 -17.92
C SER A 226 2.31 -2.37 -17.50
N PHE A 227 1.41 -1.85 -18.34
CA PHE A 227 0.64 -0.66 -18.03
C PHE A 227 -0.85 -0.99 -18.03
N THR A 228 -1.48 -0.89 -16.86
CA THR A 228 -2.91 -1.13 -16.71
C THR A 228 -3.59 0.16 -16.32
N VAL A 229 -4.56 0.55 -17.13
CA VAL A 229 -5.30 1.79 -16.97
C VAL A 229 -6.77 1.45 -16.82
N ARG A 230 -7.41 2.04 -15.81
CA ARG A 230 -8.86 2.13 -15.73
C ARG A 230 -9.31 3.54 -16.09
N VAL A 231 -10.01 3.68 -17.21
CA VAL A 231 -10.58 4.96 -17.65
C VAL A 231 -11.96 5.13 -17.02
N LEU A 232 -12.15 6.21 -16.25
CA LEU A 232 -13.40 6.47 -15.54
C LEU A 232 -14.49 7.10 -16.44
N LYS A 233 -14.10 7.89 -17.44
CA LYS A 233 -15.04 8.56 -18.34
C LYS A 233 -14.56 8.49 -19.79
N ILE A 234 -15.32 7.79 -20.63
CA ILE A 234 -15.14 7.85 -22.08
C ILE A 234 -16.07 8.95 -22.60
N ARG A 235 -15.54 9.99 -23.25
CA ARG A 235 -16.40 11.03 -23.84
C ARG A 235 -17.23 10.41 -24.95
N ARG A 236 -18.53 10.71 -25.03
CA ARG A 236 -19.42 10.19 -26.09
C ARG A 236 -18.91 10.49 -27.51
N SER A 237 -18.14 11.57 -27.71
CA SER A 237 -17.48 11.87 -28.98
C SER A 237 -16.41 10.84 -29.41
N GLU A 238 -15.97 9.98 -28.49
CA GLU A 238 -15.04 8.87 -28.72
C GLU A 238 -15.74 7.50 -28.71
N MET A 239 -17.04 7.45 -28.33
CA MET A 239 -17.82 6.21 -28.16
C MET A 239 -18.50 5.73 -29.45
N ASN A 240 -17.75 5.63 -30.54
CA ASN A 240 -18.15 4.72 -31.62
C ASN A 240 -17.65 3.28 -31.40
N ASN A 241 -17.05 2.97 -30.25
CA ASN A 241 -16.71 1.61 -29.85
C ASN A 241 -16.92 1.42 -28.34
N ASP A 242 -17.61 0.35 -27.97
CA ASP A 242 -18.05 0.01 -26.62
C ASP A 242 -16.95 0.09 -25.56
N SER A 243 -17.37 0.38 -24.32
CA SER A 243 -16.54 0.51 -23.12
C SER A 243 -15.63 -0.70 -22.92
N GLN A 244 -14.36 -0.57 -23.31
CA GLN A 244 -13.34 -1.58 -23.08
C GLN A 244 -12.37 -1.10 -22.01
N VAL A 245 -12.14 -1.95 -21.01
CA VAL A 245 -10.87 -1.95 -20.27
C VAL A 245 -9.79 -2.28 -21.31
N ARG A 246 -9.05 -1.28 -21.77
CA ARG A 246 -7.96 -1.48 -22.72
C ARG A 246 -6.70 -1.85 -21.96
N ARG A 247 -6.29 -3.11 -22.04
CA ARG A 247 -4.93 -3.52 -21.67
C ARG A 247 -4.01 -3.14 -22.82
N ILE A 248 -3.19 -2.12 -22.65
CA ILE A 248 -2.12 -1.81 -23.60
C ILE A 248 -0.93 -2.69 -23.23
N LEU A 249 -0.70 -3.73 -24.02
CA LEU A 249 0.54 -4.49 -23.96
C LEU A 249 1.59 -3.75 -24.80
N MET A 250 2.60 -3.19 -24.12
CA MET A 250 3.77 -2.68 -24.82
C MET A 250 4.60 -3.87 -25.30
N LYS A 251 4.86 -3.94 -26.61
CA LYS A 251 5.89 -4.84 -27.14
C LYS A 251 7.22 -4.12 -27.00
N ASN A 252 8.11 -4.70 -26.19
CA ASN A 252 9.51 -4.33 -26.15
C ASN A 252 10.27 -5.00 -27.30
#